data_AF-H2J374-F1
#
_entry.id   AF-H2J374-F1
#
_cell.length_a   1.000
_cell.length_b   1.000
_cell.length_c   1.000
_cell.angle_alpha   90.00
_cell.angle_beta   90.00
_cell.angle_gamma   90.00
#
_symmetry.space_group_name_H-M   'P 1'
#
loop_
_entity.id
_entity.type
_entity.pdbx_description
1 polymer ?
#
loop_
_entity_poly.entity_id
_entity_poly.type
_entity_poly.pdbx_seq_one_letter_code
_entity_poly.pdbx_strand_id
1 'polypeptide(L)'
;MFSDINIELDIFSGPFEVLVDLIREKKIPVRMLPVSYIADIFNEYIEKNYDNLNDIGEFLRIASYLTLLKSKELLPKANEDKEFTRQKNTLYNIIEDYDQIKKAMEKLKDNFGKNNTKKPIRVKAMRFDKKKIYEQLDLYMTDYIRLQHKLEILREGFTVEEAIEELEKMERFTLQELYILSNKNRLRFIVYFLASLTLVRNGIHYINENYEFIRSKKEVTLGAE
;
A
#
# COMPACT_ATOMS: atom_id res chain seq x y z
N MET A 1 23.13 28.95 7.38
CA MET A 1 23.71 27.97 6.45
C MET A 1 22.97 26.66 6.64
N PHE A 2 21.87 26.45 5.91
CA PHE A 2 21.32 25.12 5.71
C PHE A 2 21.74 24.73 4.29
N SER A 3 23.03 24.42 4.15
CA SER A 3 23.61 23.92 2.91
C SER A 3 23.08 22.50 2.69
N ASP A 4 22.35 22.35 1.60
CA ASP A 4 22.15 21.11 0.85
C ASP A 4 21.84 19.87 1.70
N ILE A 5 20.62 19.83 2.25
CA ILE A 5 20.01 18.54 2.59
C ILE A 5 19.65 17.89 1.24
N ASN A 6 20.58 17.11 0.69
CA ASN A 6 20.27 16.12 -0.33
C ASN A 6 19.44 15.03 0.35
N ILE A 7 18.12 15.17 0.30
CA ILE A 7 17.19 14.11 0.67
C ILE A 7 17.11 13.18 -0.55
N GLU A 8 17.98 12.18 -0.60
CA GLU A 8 17.78 11.03 -1.47
C GLU A 8 16.63 10.22 -0.88
N LEU A 9 15.43 10.42 -1.43
CA LEU A 9 14.29 9.57 -1.13
C LEU A 9 14.51 8.25 -1.85
N ASP A 10 14.94 7.21 -1.12
CA ASP A 10 14.96 5.79 -1.55
C ASP A 10 13.53 5.22 -1.73
N ILE A 11 12.60 6.04 -2.21
CA ILE A 11 11.21 5.68 -2.45
C ILE A 11 11.05 5.51 -3.96
N PHE A 12 11.73 4.52 -4.54
CA PHE A 12 11.49 4.13 -5.93
C PHE A 12 10.26 3.22 -5.99
N SER A 13 9.31 3.60 -6.83
CA SER A 13 8.02 2.92 -6.96
C SER A 13 8.17 1.68 -7.86
N GLY A 14 8.83 0.65 -7.36
CA GLY A 14 8.85 -0.69 -7.96
C GLY A 14 9.58 -0.81 -9.31
N PRO A 15 9.73 -2.05 -9.82
CA PRO A 15 10.59 -2.36 -10.96
C PRO A 15 10.10 -1.79 -12.30
N PHE A 16 8.78 -1.65 -12.47
CA PHE A 16 8.22 -1.10 -13.71
C PHE A 16 8.43 0.40 -13.84
N GLU A 17 8.46 1.16 -12.75
CA GLU A 17 8.78 2.59 -12.81
C GLU A 17 10.18 2.81 -13.36
N VAL A 18 11.16 2.12 -12.76
CA VAL A 18 12.55 2.16 -13.18
C VAL A 18 12.68 1.75 -14.65
N LEU A 19 12.03 0.65 -15.05
CA LEU A 19 12.06 0.18 -16.43
C LEU A 19 11.53 1.24 -17.42
N VAL A 20 10.43 1.89 -17.09
CA VAL A 20 9.84 2.96 -17.91
C VAL A 20 10.78 4.16 -18.01
N ASP A 21 11.42 4.56 -16.92
CA ASP A 21 12.36 5.69 -16.91
C ASP A 21 13.59 5.41 -17.78
N LEU A 22 14.19 4.22 -17.63
CA LEU A 22 15.32 3.77 -18.45
C LEU A 22 14.98 3.75 -19.95
N ILE A 23 13.76 3.35 -20.31
CA ILE A 23 13.28 3.36 -21.70
C ILE A 23 13.03 4.78 -22.19
N ARG A 24 12.43 5.64 -21.34
CA ARG A 24 12.11 7.04 -21.67
C ARG A 24 13.37 7.84 -22.01
N GLU A 25 14.49 7.57 -21.32
CA GLU A 25 15.80 8.17 -21.62
C GLU A 25 16.28 7.93 -23.05
N LYS A 26 15.91 6.79 -23.66
CA LYS A 26 16.29 6.46 -25.05
C LYS A 26 15.53 7.26 -26.09
N LYS A 27 14.43 7.95 -25.72
CA LYS A 27 13.59 8.77 -26.62
C LYS A 27 13.09 8.02 -27.87
N ILE A 28 12.94 6.70 -27.77
CA ILE A 28 12.47 5.82 -28.84
C ILE A 28 11.20 5.11 -28.34
N PRO A 29 10.17 4.89 -29.18
CA PRO A 29 9.00 4.12 -28.80
C PRO A 29 9.37 2.70 -28.34
N VAL A 30 8.77 2.21 -27.25
CA VAL A 30 9.12 0.89 -26.67
C VAL A 30 8.96 -0.25 -27.67
N ARG A 31 7.95 -0.19 -28.56
CA ARG A 31 7.71 -1.22 -29.59
C ARG A 31 8.81 -1.29 -30.67
N MET A 32 9.64 -0.25 -30.79
CA MET A 32 10.80 -0.24 -31.68
C MET A 32 12.05 -0.81 -31.00
N LEU A 33 12.03 -1.02 -29.68
CA LEU A 33 13.13 -1.61 -28.94
C LEU A 33 12.98 -3.14 -28.92
N PRO A 34 14.02 -3.90 -29.29
CA PRO A 34 13.99 -5.35 -29.13
C PRO A 34 13.98 -5.71 -27.63
N VAL A 35 13.31 -6.80 -27.27
CA VAL A 35 13.15 -7.20 -25.86
C VAL A 35 14.49 -7.51 -25.21
N SER A 36 15.42 -8.06 -25.99
CA SER A 36 16.82 -8.27 -25.64
C SER A 36 17.51 -6.99 -25.15
N TYR A 37 17.29 -5.86 -25.83
CA TYR A 37 17.86 -4.57 -25.43
C TYR A 37 17.23 -4.04 -24.14
N ILE A 38 15.91 -4.20 -23.99
CA ILE A 38 15.20 -3.83 -22.75
C ILE A 38 15.73 -4.65 -21.56
N ALA A 39 15.95 -5.95 -21.76
CA ALA A 39 16.53 -6.83 -20.74
C ALA A 39 17.95 -6.40 -20.33
N ASP A 40 18.78 -6.01 -21.31
CA ASP A 40 20.16 -5.59 -21.04
C ASP A 40 20.24 -4.32 -20.22
N ILE A 41 19.45 -3.30 -20.56
CA ILE A 41 19.40 -2.05 -19.79
C ILE A 41 18.91 -2.31 -18.36
N PHE A 42 17.89 -3.15 -18.20
CA PHE A 42 17.34 -3.43 -16.88
C PHE A 42 18.31 -4.24 -16.00
N ASN A 43 19.00 -5.22 -16.58
CA ASN A 43 20.01 -5.99 -15.86
C ASN A 43 21.21 -5.11 -15.47
N GLU A 44 21.68 -4.25 -16.38
CA GLU A 44 22.76 -3.29 -16.08
C GLU A 44 22.39 -2.35 -14.93
N TYR A 45 21.13 -1.90 -14.88
CA TYR A 45 20.64 -1.09 -13.77
C TYR A 45 20.69 -1.84 -12.45
N ILE A 46 20.23 -3.10 -12.41
CA ILE A 46 20.23 -3.92 -11.20
C ILE A 46 21.67 -4.19 -10.73
N GLU A 47 22.59 -4.53 -11.63
CA GLU A 47 23.99 -4.78 -11.28
C GLU A 47 24.65 -3.57 -10.62
N LYS A 48 24.36 -2.35 -11.11
CA LYS A 48 24.92 -1.12 -10.56
C LYS A 48 24.30 -0.68 -9.24
N ASN A 49 23.05 -1.05 -8.98
CA ASN A 49 22.28 -0.55 -7.84
C ASN A 49 21.89 -1.66 -6.85
N TYR A 50 22.47 -2.86 -6.98
CA TYR A 50 22.10 -4.07 -6.23
C TYR A 50 21.93 -3.80 -4.73
N ASP A 51 22.88 -3.10 -4.11
CA ASP A 51 22.92 -2.84 -2.67
C ASP A 51 21.89 -1.80 -2.20
N ASN A 52 21.35 -0.98 -3.11
CA ASN A 52 20.41 0.12 -2.80
C ASN A 52 18.95 -0.25 -3.08
N LEU A 53 18.67 -1.47 -3.57
CA LEU A 53 17.31 -1.91 -3.89
C LEU A 53 16.61 -2.44 -2.63
N ASN A 54 15.69 -1.64 -2.08
CA ASN A 54 14.89 -2.00 -0.90
C ASN A 54 14.07 -3.30 -1.05
N ASP A 55 13.61 -3.64 -2.26
CA ASP A 55 12.92 -4.90 -2.56
C ASP A 55 13.49 -5.57 -3.81
N ILE A 56 14.68 -6.14 -3.65
CA ILE A 56 15.38 -6.79 -4.77
C ILE A 56 14.64 -8.01 -5.34
N GLY A 57 13.76 -8.64 -4.57
CA GLY A 57 13.00 -9.81 -5.00
C GLY A 57 12.09 -9.51 -6.19
N GLU A 58 11.41 -8.36 -6.15
CA GLU A 58 10.56 -7.92 -7.25
C GLU A 58 11.36 -7.58 -8.51
N PHE A 59 12.52 -6.94 -8.35
CA PHE A 59 13.42 -6.62 -9.46
C PHE A 59 13.98 -7.88 -10.11
N LEU A 60 14.44 -8.85 -9.32
CA LEU A 60 14.93 -10.13 -9.81
C LEU A 60 13.84 -10.92 -10.53
N ARG A 61 12.58 -10.84 -10.09
CA ARG A 61 11.44 -11.47 -10.80
C ARG A 61 11.27 -10.89 -12.20
N ILE A 62 11.30 -9.55 -12.33
CA ILE A 62 11.19 -8.89 -13.64
C ILE A 62 12.43 -9.16 -14.50
N ALA A 63 13.62 -9.12 -13.94
CA ALA A 63 14.88 -9.42 -14.63
C ALA A 63 14.90 -10.85 -15.17
N SER A 64 14.45 -11.82 -14.36
CA SER A 64 14.32 -13.22 -14.76
C SER A 64 13.35 -13.37 -15.93
N TYR A 65 12.21 -12.68 -15.87
CA TYR A 65 11.23 -12.69 -16.96
C TYR A 65 11.77 -12.06 -18.25
N LEU A 66 12.43 -10.90 -18.15
CA LEU A 66 13.08 -10.24 -19.29
C LEU A 66 14.20 -11.10 -19.89
N THR A 67 14.98 -11.78 -19.04
CA THR A 67 16.05 -12.69 -19.48
C THR A 67 15.49 -13.91 -20.21
N LEU A 68 14.37 -14.47 -19.74
CA LEU A 68 13.64 -15.53 -20.46
C LEU A 68 13.19 -15.04 -21.84
N LEU A 69 12.59 -13.85 -21.92
CA LEU A 69 12.16 -13.29 -23.20
C LEU A 69 13.33 -12.97 -24.13
N LYS A 70 14.45 -12.46 -23.61
CA LYS A 70 15.69 -12.28 -24.36
C LYS A 70 16.17 -13.60 -24.95
N SER A 71 16.23 -14.66 -24.13
CA SER A 71 16.64 -15.98 -24.60
C SER A 71 15.75 -16.50 -25.72
N LYS A 72 14.42 -16.31 -25.62
CA LYS A 72 13.47 -16.69 -26.68
C LYS A 72 13.66 -15.84 -27.95
N GLU A 73 13.87 -14.52 -27.81
CA GLU A 73 14.03 -13.61 -28.95
C GLU A 73 15.28 -13.91 -29.79
N LEU A 74 16.34 -14.39 -29.15
CA LEU A 74 17.61 -14.73 -29.81
C LEU A 74 17.57 -16.08 -30.56
N LEU A 75 16.51 -16.88 -30.42
CA LEU A 75 16.39 -18.16 -31.13
C LEU A 75 16.06 -17.96 -32.62
N PRO A 76 16.57 -18.84 -33.51
CA PRO A 76 16.15 -18.84 -34.89
C PRO A 76 14.64 -19.09 -34.98
N LYS A 77 13.95 -18.30 -35.81
CA LYS A 77 12.48 -18.33 -35.98
C LYS A 77 11.64 -17.88 -34.78
N ALA A 78 12.20 -17.12 -33.83
CA ALA A 78 11.42 -16.57 -32.71
C ALA A 78 10.13 -15.83 -33.13
N ASN A 79 10.15 -15.15 -34.27
CA ASN A 79 8.97 -14.44 -34.79
C ASN A 79 7.84 -15.36 -35.28
N GLU A 80 8.10 -16.64 -35.51
CA GLU A 80 7.08 -17.64 -35.87
C GLU A 80 6.39 -18.22 -34.63
N ASP A 81 7.00 -18.06 -33.44
CA ASP A 81 6.43 -18.48 -32.16
C ASP A 81 5.31 -17.50 -31.73
N LYS A 82 4.07 -17.98 -31.80
CA LYS A 82 2.87 -17.24 -31.40
C LYS A 82 2.84 -16.94 -29.90
N GLU A 83 3.36 -17.83 -29.07
CA GLU A 83 3.38 -17.65 -27.62
C GLU A 83 4.38 -16.54 -27.26
N PHE A 84 5.59 -16.59 -27.82
CA PHE A 84 6.59 -15.54 -27.66
C PHE A 84 6.05 -14.18 -28.12
N THR A 85 5.45 -14.12 -29.32
CA THR A 85 4.87 -12.89 -29.86
C THR A 85 3.80 -12.30 -28.93
N ARG A 86 2.96 -13.16 -28.33
CA ARG A 86 1.95 -12.74 -27.35
C ARG A 86 2.61 -12.19 -26.08
N GLN A 87 3.59 -12.90 -25.51
CA GLN A 87 4.31 -12.47 -24.30
C GLN A 87 5.03 -11.13 -24.51
N LYS A 88 5.71 -10.97 -25.66
CA LYS A 88 6.36 -9.73 -26.08
C LYS A 88 5.37 -8.56 -26.16
N ASN A 89 4.22 -8.77 -26.80
CA ASN A 89 3.18 -7.73 -26.89
C ASN A 89 2.58 -7.38 -25.52
N THR A 90 2.38 -8.36 -24.64
CA THR A 90 1.92 -8.11 -23.27
C THR A 90 2.92 -7.24 -22.52
N LEU A 91 4.22 -7.51 -22.61
CA LEU A 91 5.25 -6.68 -22.00
C LEU A 91 5.19 -5.23 -22.51
N TYR A 92 5.08 -5.04 -23.83
CA TYR A 92 4.97 -3.69 -24.40
C TYR A 92 3.74 -2.93 -23.92
N ASN A 93 2.58 -3.59 -23.84
CA ASN A 93 1.37 -2.96 -23.33
C ASN A 93 1.54 -2.52 -21.87
N ILE A 94 2.11 -3.37 -21.02
CA ILE A 94 2.35 -3.04 -19.61
C ILE A 94 3.24 -1.79 -19.48
N ILE A 95 4.32 -1.71 -20.28
CA ILE A 95 5.24 -0.56 -20.25
C ILE A 95 4.54 0.71 -20.74
N GLU A 96 3.75 0.63 -21.81
CA GLU A 96 2.99 1.77 -22.35
C GLU A 96 1.91 2.26 -21.38
N ASP A 97 1.16 1.34 -20.79
CA ASP A 97 0.11 1.64 -19.81
C ASP A 97 0.72 2.31 -18.57
N TYR A 98 1.84 1.78 -18.07
CA TYR A 98 2.53 2.37 -16.93
C TYR A 98 3.09 3.76 -17.25
N ASP A 99 3.66 3.97 -18.44
CA ASP A 99 4.13 5.29 -18.89
C ASP A 99 2.98 6.31 -18.97
N GLN A 100 1.80 5.91 -19.44
CA GLN A 100 0.61 6.76 -19.45
C GLN A 100 0.14 7.12 -18.04
N ILE A 101 0.08 6.13 -17.14
CA ILE A 101 -0.29 6.34 -15.73
C ILE A 101 0.71 7.29 -15.08
N LYS A 102 2.02 7.09 -15.29
CA LYS A 102 3.07 7.97 -14.76
C LYS A 102 2.92 9.41 -15.24
N LYS A 103 2.70 9.63 -16.54
CA LYS A 103 2.42 10.97 -17.09
C LYS A 103 1.17 11.60 -16.50
N ALA A 104 0.11 10.81 -16.25
CA ALA A 104 -1.10 11.29 -15.60
C ALA A 104 -0.82 11.67 -14.14
N MET A 105 -0.05 10.86 -13.41
CA MET A 105 0.37 11.14 -12.04
C MET A 105 1.21 12.42 -11.95
N GLU A 106 2.17 12.63 -12.86
CA GLU A 106 2.97 13.87 -12.93
C GLU A 106 2.07 15.11 -13.12
N LYS A 107 1.14 15.07 -14.08
CA LYS A 107 0.16 16.15 -14.31
C LYS A 107 -0.77 16.38 -13.12
N LEU A 108 -1.15 15.31 -12.43
CA LEU A 108 -1.96 15.41 -11.22
C LEU A 108 -1.17 16.03 -10.09
N LYS A 109 0.08 15.59 -9.85
CA LYS A 109 0.99 16.12 -8.83
C LYS A 109 1.20 17.62 -8.99
N ASP A 110 1.39 18.10 -10.22
CA ASP A 110 1.56 19.53 -10.50
C ASP A 110 0.35 20.39 -10.08
N ASN A 111 -0.85 19.80 -10.13
CA ASN A 111 -2.12 20.43 -9.78
C ASN A 111 -2.65 20.03 -8.39
N PHE A 112 -2.02 19.05 -7.74
CA PHE A 112 -2.45 18.51 -6.45
C PHE A 112 -2.23 19.56 -5.36
N GLY A 113 -3.30 19.96 -4.67
CA GLY A 113 -3.25 21.02 -3.67
C GLY A 113 -3.16 22.45 -4.21
N LYS A 114 -3.02 22.65 -5.53
CA LYS A 114 -3.13 23.99 -6.15
C LYS A 114 -4.59 24.25 -6.52
N ASN A 115 -5.19 25.28 -5.90
CA ASN A 115 -6.53 25.80 -6.24
C ASN A 115 -6.55 26.51 -7.61
N ASN A 116 -6.09 25.84 -8.68
CA ASN A 116 -6.12 26.38 -10.05
C ASN A 116 -7.51 26.31 -10.68
N THR A 117 -8.45 25.60 -10.05
CA THR A 117 -9.86 25.53 -10.45
C THR A 117 -10.73 26.46 -9.59
N LYS A 118 -10.33 27.73 -9.41
CA LYS A 118 -11.32 28.78 -9.10
C LYS A 118 -12.18 29.09 -10.35
N LYS A 119 -12.85 28.09 -10.92
CA LYS A 119 -14.17 28.42 -11.48
C LYS A 119 -15.04 28.54 -10.24
N PRO A 120 -15.49 29.74 -9.84
CA PRO A 120 -16.53 29.81 -8.84
C PRO A 120 -17.66 28.94 -9.38
N ILE A 121 -17.85 27.77 -8.78
CA ILE A 121 -19.09 27.03 -9.00
C ILE A 121 -20.12 28.01 -8.52
N ARG A 122 -20.84 28.63 -9.46
CA ARG A 122 -21.92 29.54 -9.14
C ARG A 122 -22.98 28.65 -8.53
N VAL A 123 -22.85 28.39 -7.22
CA VAL A 123 -23.90 27.81 -6.42
C VAL A 123 -25.06 28.78 -6.65
N LYS A 124 -26.09 28.34 -7.40
CA LYS A 124 -27.35 29.07 -7.44
C LYS A 124 -27.69 29.25 -5.97
N ALA A 125 -27.64 30.48 -5.47
CA ALA A 125 -28.03 30.77 -4.11
C ALA A 125 -29.41 30.13 -3.93
N MET A 126 -29.46 29.03 -3.18
CA MET A 126 -30.70 28.34 -2.91
C MET A 126 -31.54 29.40 -2.22
N ARG A 127 -32.67 29.77 -2.82
CA ARG A 127 -33.57 30.71 -2.15
C ARG A 127 -33.99 30.02 -0.87
N PHE A 128 -33.47 30.49 0.26
CA PHE A 128 -33.93 30.08 1.57
C PHE A 128 -35.39 30.47 1.66
N ASP A 129 -36.27 29.47 1.55
CA ASP A 129 -37.67 29.71 1.76
C ASP A 129 -37.86 29.68 3.27
N LYS A 130 -38.12 30.85 3.86
CA LYS A 130 -38.29 31.00 5.31
C LYS A 130 -39.37 30.06 5.86
N LYS A 131 -40.27 29.55 5.00
CA LYS A 131 -41.32 28.60 5.38
C LYS A 131 -40.85 27.14 5.46
N LYS A 132 -39.68 26.80 4.92
CA LYS A 132 -39.16 25.42 4.83
C LYS A 132 -37.77 25.25 5.46
N ILE A 133 -37.44 26.07 6.44
CA ILE A 133 -36.12 26.10 7.09
C ILE A 133 -35.72 24.72 7.62
N TYR A 134 -36.65 23.97 8.22
CA TYR A 134 -36.36 22.64 8.78
C TYR A 134 -35.97 21.61 7.70
N GLU A 135 -36.73 21.52 6.60
CA GLU A 135 -36.42 20.61 5.48
C GLU A 135 -35.07 20.98 4.83
N GLN A 136 -34.77 22.27 4.72
CA GLN A 136 -33.53 22.76 4.13
C GLN A 136 -32.31 22.53 5.03
N LEU A 137 -32.48 22.64 6.36
CA LEU A 137 -31.45 22.31 7.34
C LEU A 137 -31.16 20.81 7.37
N ASP A 138 -32.20 19.98 7.29
CA ASP A 138 -32.05 18.52 7.29
C ASP A 138 -31.27 18.03 6.05
N LEU A 139 -31.60 18.57 4.87
CA LEU A 139 -30.85 18.33 3.63
C LEU A 139 -29.39 18.78 3.74
N TYR A 140 -29.14 19.97 4.27
CA TYR A 140 -27.78 20.49 4.45
C TYR A 140 -26.96 19.64 5.42
N MET A 141 -27.53 19.27 6.57
CA MET A 141 -26.86 18.42 7.55
C MET A 141 -26.59 17.03 7.00
N THR A 142 -27.53 16.46 6.24
CA THR A 142 -27.35 15.17 5.56
C THR A 142 -26.19 15.22 4.55
N ASP A 143 -26.13 16.27 3.72
CA ASP A 143 -25.04 16.43 2.75
C ASP A 143 -23.70 16.71 3.43
N TYR A 144 -23.69 17.49 4.52
CA TYR A 144 -22.50 17.77 5.33
C TYR A 144 -21.93 16.51 5.97
N ILE A 145 -22.78 15.67 6.58
CA ILE A 145 -22.38 14.38 7.17
C ILE A 145 -21.82 13.45 6.10
N ARG A 146 -22.47 13.36 4.92
CA ARG A 146 -21.97 12.54 3.80
C ARG A 146 -20.60 13.00 3.30
N LEU A 147 -20.35 14.30 3.23
CA LEU A 147 -19.05 14.84 2.82
C LEU A 147 -17.97 14.49 3.84
N GLN A 148 -18.25 14.58 5.14
CA GLN A 148 -17.31 14.19 6.18
C GLN A 148 -17.00 12.69 6.13
N HIS A 149 -18.00 11.83 5.96
CA HIS A 149 -17.79 10.38 5.83
C HIS A 149 -16.88 10.00 4.65
N LYS A 150 -16.84 10.82 3.58
CA LYS A 150 -15.98 10.57 2.42
C LYS A 150 -14.51 10.98 2.63
N LEU A 151 -14.25 11.81 3.64
CA LEU A 151 -12.92 12.33 4.00
C LEU A 151 -12.31 11.65 5.23
N GLU A 152 -13.05 10.80 5.93
CA GLU A 152 -12.47 9.84 6.85
C GLU A 152 -11.74 8.76 6.05
N ILE A 153 -10.47 9.00 5.77
CA ILE A 153 -9.50 7.91 5.65
C ILE A 153 -9.64 7.14 6.96
N LEU A 154 -10.21 5.93 6.91
CA LEU A 154 -10.32 5.02 8.04
C LEU A 154 -8.91 4.66 8.53
N ARG A 155 -8.30 5.54 9.32
CA ARG A 155 -7.35 5.13 10.34
C ARG A 155 -8.20 4.45 11.40
N GLU A 156 -8.38 3.14 11.27
CA GLU A 156 -8.79 2.35 12.41
C GLU A 156 -7.73 2.53 13.49
N GLY A 157 -7.99 3.44 14.42
CA GLY A 157 -7.07 3.84 15.48
C GLY A 157 -6.94 2.81 16.59
N PHE A 158 -7.16 1.52 16.31
CA PHE A 158 -7.06 0.49 17.34
C PHE A 158 -5.61 0.05 17.46
N THR A 159 -4.97 0.52 18.52
CA THR A 159 -3.54 0.30 18.80
C THR A 159 -3.33 -1.00 19.59
N VAL A 160 -2.10 -1.51 19.56
CA VAL A 160 -1.76 -2.75 20.30
C VAL A 160 -1.84 -2.49 21.80
N GLU A 161 -1.51 -1.28 22.23
CA GLU A 161 -1.58 -0.82 23.62
C GLU A 161 -3.00 -0.86 24.17
N GLU A 162 -3.98 -0.33 23.43
CA GLU A 162 -5.40 -0.38 23.79
C GLU A 162 -5.90 -1.83 23.88
N ALA A 163 -5.47 -2.69 22.94
CA ALA A 163 -5.81 -4.11 22.95
C ALA A 163 -5.21 -4.85 24.16
N ILE A 164 -4.01 -4.48 24.61
CA ILE A 164 -3.39 -5.03 25.83
C ILE A 164 -4.22 -4.65 27.05
N GLU A 165 -4.61 -3.38 27.20
CA GLU A 165 -5.41 -2.92 28.35
C GLU A 165 -6.78 -3.63 28.44
N GLU A 166 -7.39 -3.93 27.31
CA GLU A 166 -8.65 -4.69 27.27
C GLU A 166 -8.46 -6.17 27.65
N LEU A 167 -7.40 -6.81 27.14
CA LEU A 167 -7.12 -8.22 27.41
C LEU A 167 -6.56 -8.47 28.82
N GLU A 168 -5.89 -7.49 29.44
CA GLU A 168 -5.43 -7.59 30.84
C GLU A 168 -6.58 -7.71 31.85
N LYS A 169 -7.74 -7.14 31.52
CA LYS A 169 -8.95 -7.22 32.36
C LYS A 169 -9.59 -8.61 32.33
N MET A 170 -9.24 -9.45 31.35
CA MET A 170 -9.79 -10.79 31.20
C MET A 170 -8.93 -11.82 31.93
N GLU A 171 -9.58 -12.63 32.78
CA GLU A 171 -8.91 -13.75 33.47
C GLU A 171 -8.54 -14.89 32.52
N ARG A 172 -9.40 -15.13 31.52
CA ARG A 172 -9.19 -16.10 30.46
C ARG A 172 -9.83 -15.67 29.16
N PHE A 173 -9.22 -16.03 28.03
CA PHE A 173 -9.83 -15.86 26.71
C PHE A 173 -9.32 -16.92 25.71
N THR A 174 -10.10 -17.14 24.66
CA THR A 174 -9.79 -18.04 23.54
C THR A 174 -9.63 -17.26 22.23
N LEU A 175 -9.04 -17.90 21.22
CA LEU A 175 -8.95 -17.31 19.87
C LEU A 175 -10.31 -16.98 19.25
N GLN A 176 -11.35 -17.77 19.56
CA GLN A 176 -12.70 -17.52 19.07
C GLN A 176 -13.29 -16.26 19.71
N GLU A 177 -13.04 -16.04 21.00
CA GLU A 177 -13.47 -14.84 21.71
C GLU A 177 -12.74 -13.59 21.20
N LEU A 178 -11.43 -13.66 20.90
CA LEU A 178 -10.71 -12.57 20.23
C LEU A 178 -11.34 -12.19 18.89
N TYR A 179 -11.79 -13.18 18.11
CA TYR A 179 -12.46 -12.92 16.83
C TYR A 179 -13.82 -12.23 17.01
N ILE A 180 -14.56 -12.58 18.07
CA ILE A 180 -15.82 -11.92 18.42
C ILE A 180 -15.56 -10.48 18.90
N LEU A 181 -14.56 -10.26 19.77
CA LEU A 181 -14.15 -8.94 20.27
C LEU A 181 -13.68 -8.01 19.14
N SER A 182 -13.02 -8.57 18.11
CA SER A 182 -12.61 -7.83 16.93
C SER A 182 -13.75 -7.35 16.03
N ASN A 183 -15.02 -7.64 16.38
CA ASN A 183 -16.21 -7.35 15.58
C ASN A 183 -16.10 -7.89 14.14
N LYS A 184 -15.46 -9.07 13.98
CA LYS A 184 -15.17 -9.72 12.68
C LYS A 184 -14.32 -8.88 11.72
N ASN A 185 -13.58 -7.89 12.22
CA ASN A 185 -12.65 -7.10 11.42
C ASN A 185 -11.24 -7.72 11.48
N ARG A 186 -10.68 -8.01 10.30
CA ARG A 186 -9.35 -8.63 10.16
C ARG A 186 -8.24 -7.81 10.80
N LEU A 187 -8.26 -6.49 10.66
CA LEU A 187 -7.21 -5.61 11.20
C LEU A 187 -7.25 -5.60 12.72
N ARG A 188 -8.44 -5.38 13.31
CA ARG A 188 -8.63 -5.47 14.76
C ARG A 188 -8.24 -6.84 15.32
N PHE A 189 -8.58 -7.92 14.63
CA PHE A 189 -8.20 -9.26 15.06
C PHE A 189 -6.68 -9.43 15.11
N ILE A 190 -5.95 -8.93 14.12
CA ILE A 190 -4.49 -8.96 14.10
C ILE A 190 -3.92 -8.17 15.29
N VAL A 191 -4.48 -7.00 15.61
CA VAL A 191 -4.06 -6.18 16.76
C VAL A 191 -4.31 -6.91 18.10
N TYR A 192 -5.50 -7.48 18.31
CA TYR A 192 -5.79 -8.29 19.50
C TYR A 192 -4.93 -9.55 19.60
N PHE A 193 -4.60 -10.18 18.47
CA PHE A 193 -3.70 -11.33 18.44
C PHE A 193 -2.25 -10.95 18.76
N LEU A 194 -1.76 -9.81 18.28
CA LEU A 194 -0.45 -9.29 18.68
C LEU A 194 -0.41 -8.93 20.16
N ALA A 195 -1.48 -8.33 20.68
CA ALA A 195 -1.62 -8.02 22.10
C ALA A 195 -1.60 -9.30 22.96
N SER A 196 -2.32 -10.36 22.56
CA SER A 196 -2.32 -11.62 23.30
C SER A 196 -0.96 -12.31 23.30
N LEU A 197 -0.23 -12.29 22.18
CA LEU A 197 1.16 -12.79 22.14
C LEU A 197 2.11 -11.95 23.00
N THR A 198 1.88 -10.64 23.08
CA THR A 198 2.67 -9.73 23.92
C THR A 198 2.42 -10.01 25.40
N LEU A 199 1.18 -10.29 25.80
CA LEU A 199 0.82 -10.71 27.16
C LEU A 199 1.49 -12.03 27.56
N VAL A 200 1.56 -12.98 26.63
CA VAL A 200 2.28 -14.25 26.85
C VAL A 200 3.78 -14.02 26.94
N ARG A 201 4.35 -13.20 26.06
CA ARG A 201 5.77 -12.82 26.10
C ARG A 201 6.17 -12.15 27.41
N ASN A 202 5.29 -11.35 27.99
CA ASN A 202 5.51 -10.64 29.25
C ASN A 202 5.20 -11.48 30.49
N GLY A 203 4.77 -12.75 30.32
CA GLY A 203 4.45 -13.67 31.41
C GLY A 203 3.18 -13.31 32.18
N ILE A 204 2.34 -12.43 31.64
CA ILE A 204 1.06 -12.00 32.25
C ILE A 204 -0.02 -13.05 32.01
N HIS A 205 0.01 -13.70 30.84
CA HIS A 205 -0.85 -14.85 30.51
C HIS A 205 -0.01 -16.05 30.07
N TYR A 206 -0.49 -17.27 30.31
CA TYR A 206 0.10 -18.51 29.78
C TYR A 206 -0.94 -19.26 28.95
N ILE A 207 -0.46 -20.11 28.04
CA ILE A 207 -1.32 -20.92 27.16
C ILE A 207 -1.42 -22.33 27.75
N ASN A 208 -2.64 -22.80 27.97
CA ASN A 208 -2.91 -24.17 28.39
C ASN A 208 -3.02 -25.13 27.19
N GLU A 209 -3.00 -26.45 27.41
CA GLU A 209 -3.14 -27.50 26.38
C GLU A 209 -4.43 -27.38 25.55
N ASN A 210 -5.43 -26.68 26.08
CA ASN A 210 -6.69 -26.37 25.40
C ASN A 210 -6.66 -25.08 24.56
N TYR A 211 -5.48 -24.49 24.31
CA TYR A 211 -5.30 -23.21 23.61
C TYR A 211 -6.02 -22.02 24.26
N GLU A 212 -6.21 -22.07 25.58
CA GLU A 212 -6.78 -20.99 26.37
C GLU A 212 -5.65 -20.11 26.93
N PHE A 213 -5.81 -18.80 26.84
CA PHE A 213 -4.92 -17.81 27.46
C PHE A 213 -5.41 -17.53 28.87
N ILE A 214 -4.64 -17.86 29.89
CA ILE A 214 -5.02 -17.73 31.31
C ILE A 214 -4.08 -16.76 32.00
N ARG A 215 -4.62 -15.81 32.78
CA ARG A 215 -3.83 -14.83 33.53
C ARG A 215 -3.00 -15.53 34.62
N SER A 216 -1.69 -15.30 34.60
CA SER A 216 -0.76 -15.77 35.62
C SER A 216 -1.05 -15.08 36.95
N LYS A 217 -1.36 -15.86 37.99
CA LYS A 217 -1.38 -15.35 39.37
C LYS A 217 0.07 -15.17 39.81
N LYS A 218 0.60 -13.95 39.74
CA LYS A 218 1.80 -13.60 40.50
C LYS A 218 1.51 -13.88 41.98
N GLU A 219 2.32 -14.74 42.59
CA GLU A 219 2.38 -14.94 44.04
C GLU A 219 2.51 -13.58 44.73
N VAL A 220 1.64 -13.38 45.72
CA VAL A 220 1.89 -12.47 46.82
C VAL A 220 2.99 -13.11 47.66
N THR A 221 4.24 -12.73 47.42
CA THR A 221 5.34 -12.87 48.39
C THR A 221 6.23 -11.63 48.32
N LEU A 222 5.73 -10.52 48.86
CA LEU A 222 6.57 -9.51 49.48
C LEU A 222 6.50 -9.75 50.98
N GLY A 223 7.66 -10.04 51.56
CA GLY A 223 7.81 -10.59 52.90
C GLY A 223 7.32 -9.70 54.05
N ALA A 224 7.07 -10.38 55.16
CA ALA A 224 7.21 -9.85 56.51
C ALA A 224 7.63 -11.03 57.40
N GLU A 225 8.86 -10.90 57.92
CA GLU A 225 9.44 -11.46 59.16
C GLU A 225 9.25 -12.94 59.53
#